data_AF-A0A373LMK3-F1
#
_entry.id   AF-A0A373LMK3-F1
#
_cell.length_a   1.000
_cell.length_b   1.000
_cell.length_c   1.000
_cell.angle_alpha   90.00
_cell.angle_beta   90.00
_cell.angle_gamma   90.00
#
_symmetry.space_group_name_H-M   'P 1'
#
loop_
_entity.id
_entity.type
_entity.pdbx_description
1 polymer ?
#
loop_
_entity_poly.entity_id
_entity_poly.type
_entity_poly.pdbx_seq_one_letter_code
_entity_poly.pdbx_strand_id
1 'polypeptide(L)'
;MKKKIKIIVIVALILIILVPYIFVEGNTLLFGSEFKNQYKQTNMIDDIEYYKVFYNTNKTAKVYYVESDHEAGHFIWFKKEKSKWKMTKWTTVWSQYGSASGITFPFYK
;
A
#
# COMPACT_ATOMS: atom_id res chain seq x y z
N MET A 1 -0.55 38.53 11.24
CA MET A 1 0.24 37.36 11.70
C MET A 1 -0.62 36.10 11.87
N LYS A 2 -1.72 36.14 12.66
CA LYS A 2 -2.60 34.97 12.87
C LYS A 2 -3.18 34.34 11.58
N LYS A 3 -3.57 35.16 10.58
CA LYS A 3 -4.06 34.65 9.26
C LYS A 3 -2.97 33.90 8.47
N LYS A 4 -1.73 34.42 8.45
CA LYS A 4 -0.59 33.77 7.80
C LYS A 4 -0.25 32.42 8.47
N ILE A 5 -0.28 32.37 9.80
CA ILE A 5 -0.08 31.13 10.57
C ILE A 5 -1.18 30.10 10.25
N LYS A 6 -2.46 30.50 10.20
CA LYS A 6 -3.56 29.59 9.81
C LYS A 6 -3.35 29.00 8.42
N ILE A 7 -2.91 29.81 7.45
CA ILE A 7 -2.62 29.32 6.09
C ILE A 7 -1.46 28.31 6.12
N ILE A 8 -0.37 28.60 6.84
CA ILE A 8 0.77 27.67 6.97
C ILE A 8 0.32 26.33 7.56
N VAL A 9 -0.52 26.36 8.60
CA VAL A 9 -1.04 25.13 9.23
C VAL A 9 -1.89 24.33 8.24
N ILE A 10 -2.80 24.98 7.50
CA ILE A 10 -3.63 24.32 6.49
C ILE A 10 -2.75 23.68 5.40
N VAL A 11 -1.76 24.41 4.90
CA VAL A 11 -0.83 23.90 3.88
C VAL A 11 -0.04 22.72 4.43
N ALA A 12 0.44 22.77 5.67
CA ALA A 12 1.15 21.67 6.31
C ALA A 12 0.27 20.41 6.42
N LEU A 13 -1.00 20.55 6.81
CA LEU A 13 -1.95 19.42 6.87
C LEU A 13 -2.20 18.80 5.50
N ILE A 14 -2.35 19.62 4.46
CA ILE A 14 -2.51 19.15 3.08
C ILE A 14 -1.27 18.38 2.62
N LEU A 15 -0.07 18.90 2.90
CA LEU A 15 1.19 18.26 2.52
C LEU A 15 1.40 16.92 3.25
N ILE A 16 1.02 16.83 4.53
CA ILE A 16 1.07 15.57 5.30
C ILE A 16 0.23 14.47 4.64
N ILE A 17 -0.84 14.84 3.94
CA ILE A 17 -1.71 13.89 3.25
C ILE A 17 -1.22 13.62 1.81
N LEU A 18 -0.87 14.67 1.07
CA LEU A 18 -0.51 14.54 -0.35
C LEU A 18 0.86 13.88 -0.56
N VAL A 19 1.86 14.18 0.28
CA VAL A 19 3.23 13.67 0.06
C VAL A 19 3.28 12.14 0.15
N PRO A 20 2.71 11.47 1.17
CA PRO A 20 2.65 10.01 1.20
C PRO A 20 1.86 9.43 0.03
N TYR A 21 0.74 10.05 -0.35
CA TYR A 21 -0.06 9.61 -1.48
C TYR A 21 0.76 9.59 -2.79
N ILE A 22 1.40 10.72 -3.12
CA ILE A 22 2.25 10.86 -4.30
C ILE A 22 3.42 9.86 -4.27
N PHE A 23 4.03 9.64 -3.11
CA PHE A 23 5.11 8.66 -2.96
C PHE A 23 4.65 7.23 -3.29
N VAL A 24 3.48 6.82 -2.80
CA VAL A 24 2.91 5.50 -3.07
C VAL A 24 2.52 5.35 -4.53
N GLU A 25 1.88 6.35 -5.13
CA GLU A 25 1.55 6.32 -6.56
C GLU A 25 2.80 6.29 -7.44
N GLY A 26 3.82 7.11 -7.11
CA GLY A 26 5.11 7.12 -7.82
C GLY A 26 5.82 5.76 -7.75
N ASN A 27 5.87 5.13 -6.57
CA ASN A 27 6.41 3.77 -6.44
C ASN A 27 5.61 2.74 -7.23
N THR A 28 4.28 2.88 -7.26
CA THR A 28 3.40 1.96 -8.01
C THR A 28 3.64 2.10 -9.51
N LEU A 29 3.80 3.32 -10.01
CA LEU A 29 4.13 3.58 -11.42
C LEU A 29 5.52 3.04 -11.80
N LEU A 30 6.53 3.25 -10.95
CA LEU A 30 7.92 2.86 -11.26
C LEU A 30 8.18 1.36 -11.10
N PHE A 31 7.58 0.72 -10.09
CA PHE A 31 7.94 -0.65 -9.68
C PHE A 31 6.77 -1.63 -9.69
N GLY A 32 5.53 -1.16 -9.94
CA GLY A 32 4.34 -1.99 -9.80
C GLY A 32 4.34 -3.23 -10.70
N SER A 33 4.96 -3.16 -11.88
CA SER A 33 5.10 -4.29 -12.79
C SER A 33 5.78 -5.51 -12.16
N GLU A 34 6.71 -5.32 -11.21
CA GLU A 34 7.36 -6.42 -10.47
C GLU A 34 6.40 -7.14 -9.51
N PHE A 35 5.30 -6.49 -9.12
CA PHE A 35 4.40 -6.91 -8.04
C PHE A 35 3.00 -7.31 -8.46
N LYS A 36 2.56 -6.97 -9.68
CA LYS A 36 1.18 -7.21 -10.18
C LYS A 36 0.61 -8.59 -9.82
N ASN A 37 1.41 -9.66 -9.92
CA ASN A 37 0.98 -11.04 -9.67
C ASN A 37 1.59 -11.67 -8.41
N GLN A 38 2.33 -10.91 -7.59
CA GLN A 38 3.07 -11.49 -6.46
C GLN A 38 2.16 -11.86 -5.28
N TYR A 39 0.93 -11.32 -5.24
CA TYR A 39 -0.10 -11.73 -4.27
C TYR A 39 -0.41 -13.23 -4.36
N LYS A 40 -0.25 -13.86 -5.54
CA LYS A 40 -0.49 -15.30 -5.74
C LYS A 40 0.40 -16.20 -4.88
N GLN A 41 1.49 -15.68 -4.32
CA GLN A 41 2.30 -16.42 -3.34
C GLN A 41 1.54 -16.74 -2.03
N THR A 42 0.39 -16.10 -1.76
CA THR A 42 -0.45 -16.44 -0.61
C THR A 42 -1.25 -17.72 -0.80
N ASN A 43 -1.54 -18.12 -2.06
CA ASN A 43 -2.49 -19.18 -2.42
C ASN A 43 -3.89 -19.03 -1.80
N MET A 44 -4.26 -17.80 -1.41
CA MET A 44 -5.54 -17.51 -0.73
C MET A 44 -6.27 -16.30 -1.29
N ILE A 45 -5.59 -15.48 -2.09
CA ILE A 45 -6.19 -14.34 -2.77
C ILE A 45 -6.35 -14.77 -4.23
N ASP A 46 -7.61 -14.90 -4.67
CA ASP A 46 -7.94 -15.38 -6.01
C ASP A 46 -7.69 -14.29 -7.07
N ASP A 47 -8.21 -13.10 -6.81
CA ASP A 47 -8.10 -11.93 -7.70
C ASP A 47 -7.97 -10.63 -6.89
N ILE A 48 -7.47 -9.59 -7.56
CA ILE A 48 -7.29 -8.27 -6.96
C ILE A 48 -7.94 -7.19 -7.81
N GLU A 49 -8.55 -6.21 -7.16
CA GLU A 49 -9.06 -5.03 -7.85
C GLU A 49 -7.91 -4.06 -8.16
N TYR A 50 -7.04 -3.82 -7.19
CA TYR A 50 -5.85 -3.00 -7.37
C TYR A 50 -4.75 -3.33 -6.35
N TYR A 51 -3.57 -2.75 -6.59
CA TYR A 51 -2.46 -2.81 -5.66
C TYR A 51 -1.66 -1.51 -5.65
N LYS A 52 -0.95 -1.27 -4.55
CA LYS A 52 -0.14 -0.07 -4.32
C LYS A 52 1.19 -0.43 -3.68
N VAL A 53 2.28 0.08 -4.24
CA VAL A 53 3.64 -0.15 -3.72
C VAL A 53 3.95 0.91 -2.67
N PHE A 54 3.77 0.56 -1.40
CA PHE A 54 3.97 1.49 -0.28
C PHE A 54 5.44 1.76 0.01
N TYR A 55 6.28 0.77 -0.25
CA TYR A 55 7.70 0.83 0.00
C TYR A 55 8.41 -0.11 -0.96
N ASN A 56 9.50 0.36 -1.56
CA ASN A 56 10.35 -0.46 -2.39
C ASN A 56 11.82 -0.05 -2.21
N THR A 57 12.68 -1.05 -2.14
CA THR A 57 14.15 -0.93 -2.20
C THR A 57 14.67 -2.02 -3.13
N ASN A 58 15.98 -2.07 -3.35
CA ASN A 58 16.59 -3.17 -4.11
C ASN A 58 16.44 -4.56 -3.45
N LYS A 59 16.10 -4.65 -2.16
CA LYS A 59 16.06 -5.90 -1.40
C LYS A 59 14.71 -6.20 -0.73
N THR A 60 13.89 -5.20 -0.48
CA THR A 60 12.64 -5.33 0.29
C THR A 60 11.55 -4.46 -0.31
N ALA A 61 10.34 -4.98 -0.35
CA ALA A 61 9.15 -4.23 -0.75
C ALA A 61 7.97 -4.50 0.20
N LYS A 62 7.10 -3.51 0.34
CA LYS A 62 5.80 -3.62 1.00
C LYS A 62 4.74 -3.19 0.00
N VAL A 63 3.85 -4.11 -0.35
CA VAL A 63 2.79 -3.89 -1.33
C VAL A 63 1.46 -4.09 -0.64
N TYR A 64 0.54 -3.20 -0.92
CA TYR A 64 -0.84 -3.27 -0.51
C TYR A 64 -1.67 -3.84 -1.65
N TYR A 65 -2.50 -4.84 -1.39
CA TYR A 65 -3.43 -5.44 -2.35
C TYR A 65 -4.84 -5.33 -1.81
N VAL A 66 -5.79 -5.01 -2.68
CA VAL A 66 -7.23 -5.08 -2.38
C VAL A 66 -7.81 -6.18 -3.24
N GLU A 67 -8.49 -7.12 -2.59
CA GLU A 67 -9.21 -8.21 -3.27
C GLU A 67 -10.33 -7.64 -4.14
N SER A 68 -10.74 -8.39 -5.16
CA SER A 68 -11.90 -8.04 -5.97
C SER A 68 -13.15 -7.85 -5.12
N ASP A 69 -14.11 -7.07 -5.61
CA ASP A 69 -15.34 -6.68 -4.89
C ASP A 69 -15.09 -5.94 -3.55
N HIS A 70 -13.88 -5.40 -3.38
CA HIS A 70 -13.43 -4.74 -2.15
C HIS A 70 -13.67 -5.60 -0.89
N GLU A 71 -13.47 -6.91 -0.96
CA GLU A 71 -13.75 -7.82 0.17
C GLU A 71 -12.74 -7.68 1.31
N ALA A 72 -11.47 -7.49 0.98
CA ALA A 72 -10.39 -7.36 1.95
C ALA A 72 -9.19 -6.58 1.41
N GLY A 73 -8.40 -6.04 2.33
CA GLY A 73 -7.17 -5.32 2.04
C GLY A 73 -5.98 -5.89 2.80
N HIS A 74 -4.87 -6.15 2.12
CA HIS A 74 -3.70 -6.81 2.69
C HIS A 74 -2.41 -6.06 2.44
N PHE A 75 -1.55 -6.01 3.45
CA PHE A 75 -0.13 -5.75 3.25
C PHE A 75 0.64 -7.05 3.10
N ILE A 76 1.43 -7.14 2.03
CA ILE A 76 2.37 -8.23 1.81
C ILE A 76 3.78 -7.65 1.71
N TRP A 77 4.69 -8.20 2.51
CA TRP A 77 6.11 -7.92 2.46
C TRP A 77 6.82 -8.93 1.59
N PHE A 78 7.72 -8.43 0.75
CA PHE A 78 8.56 -9.23 -0.11
C PHE A 78 10.03 -8.93 0.16
N LYS A 79 10.87 -9.95 0.03
CA LYS A 79 12.34 -9.84 0.02
C LYS A 79 12.88 -10.37 -1.30
N LYS A 80 13.86 -9.67 -1.89
CA LYS A 80 14.49 -10.06 -3.15
C LYS A 80 15.61 -11.04 -2.87
N GLU A 81 15.47 -12.26 -3.36
CA GLU A 81 16.43 -13.35 -3.22
C GLU A 81 16.77 -13.91 -4.60
N LYS A 82 18.06 -13.91 -4.97
CA LYS A 82 18.53 -14.37 -6.29
C LYS A 82 17.70 -13.75 -7.43
N SER A 83 17.46 -12.43 -7.34
CA SER A 83 16.67 -11.63 -8.29
C SER A 83 15.16 -11.94 -8.35
N LYS A 84 14.63 -12.77 -7.46
CA LYS A 84 13.19 -13.08 -7.37
C LYS A 84 12.60 -12.52 -6.07
N TRP A 85 11.40 -11.96 -6.15
CA TRP A 85 10.65 -11.53 -4.96
C TRP A 85 10.02 -12.73 -4.26
N LYS A 86 10.26 -12.85 -2.95
CA LYS A 86 9.70 -13.89 -2.08
C LYS A 86 8.89 -13.25 -0.97
N MET A 87 7.66 -13.70 -0.79
CA MET A 87 6.81 -13.28 0.31
C MET A 87 7.46 -13.66 1.64
N THR A 88 7.52 -12.72 2.59
CA THR A 88 8.08 -12.95 3.93
C THR A 88 7.06 -12.71 5.03
N LYS A 89 6.07 -11.85 4.80
CA LYS A 89 5.00 -11.57 5.76
C LYS A 89 3.74 -11.15 5.02
N TRP A 90 2.61 -11.63 5.49
CA TRP A 90 1.28 -11.20 5.06
C TRP A 90 0.49 -10.70 6.28
N THR A 91 -0.25 -9.61 6.11
CA THR A 91 -1.13 -9.05 7.13
C THR A 91 -2.40 -8.52 6.47
N THR A 92 -3.55 -9.08 6.81
CA THR A 92 -4.86 -8.52 6.48
C THR A 92 -5.11 -7.29 7.33
N VAL A 93 -5.32 -6.16 6.68
CA VAL A 93 -5.55 -4.85 7.31
C VAL A 93 -7.03 -4.67 7.60
N TRP A 94 -7.90 -5.00 6.66
CA TRP A 94 -9.34 -4.95 6.87
C TRP A 94 -10.01 -6.02 6.01
N SER A 95 -11.22 -6.43 6.40
CA SER A 95 -12.05 -7.37 5.66
C SER A 95 -13.53 -7.08 5.95
N GLN A 96 -14.41 -7.25 4.97
CA GLN A 96 -15.86 -7.15 5.14
C GLN A 96 -16.42 -8.28 6.01
N TYR A 97 -15.84 -9.48 5.91
CA TYR A 97 -16.37 -10.70 6.53
C TYR A 97 -15.63 -11.13 7.81
N GLY A 98 -14.67 -10.33 8.28
CA GLY A 98 -13.79 -10.68 9.40
C GLY A 98 -13.67 -9.61 10.48
N SER A 99 -12.83 -9.89 11.48
CA SER A 99 -12.54 -8.98 12.61
C SER A 99 -11.27 -8.13 12.41
N ALA A 100 -10.63 -8.22 11.24
CA ALA A 100 -9.41 -7.46 10.95
C ALA A 100 -9.67 -5.95 10.99
N SER A 101 -8.96 -5.23 11.86
CA SER A 101 -9.10 -3.78 12.07
C SER A 101 -7.73 -3.08 12.16
N GLY A 102 -7.06 -3.01 11.03
CA GLY A 102 -5.83 -2.25 10.82
C GLY A 102 -6.10 -0.89 10.17
N ILE A 103 -5.05 -0.07 10.14
CA ILE A 103 -5.08 1.25 9.49
C ILE A 103 -4.31 1.17 8.18
N THR A 104 -4.96 1.61 7.09
CA THR A 104 -4.33 1.94 5.81
C THR A 104 -4.52 3.42 5.53
N PHE A 105 -3.85 3.95 4.51
CA PHE A 105 -4.03 5.35 4.13
C PHE A 105 -5.48 5.57 3.63
N PRO A 106 -6.16 6.69 3.96
CA PRO A 106 -7.60 6.84 3.75
C PRO A 106 -8.07 6.63 2.30
N PHE A 107 -7.23 6.93 1.32
CA PHE A 107 -7.55 6.80 -0.11
C PHE A 107 -7.38 5.38 -0.68
N TYR A 108 -6.86 4.47 0.12
CA TYR A 108 -6.61 3.08 -0.27
C TYR A 108 -7.39 2.10 0.62
N LYS A 109 -8.49 2.55 1.23
CA LYS A 109 -9.43 1.68 1.92
C LYS A 109 -10.63 1.45 1.03
#